data_AF-A0A496S1E3-F1
#
_entry.id   AF-A0A496S1E3-F1
#
_cell.length_a   1.000
_cell.length_b   1.000
_cell.length_c   1.000
_cell.angle_alpha   90.00
_cell.angle_beta   90.00
_cell.angle_gamma   90.00
#
_symmetry.space_group_name_H-M   'P 1'
#
loop_
_entity.id
_entity.type
_entity.pdbx_description
1 polymer ?
#
loop_
_entity_poly.entity_id
_entity_poly.type
_entity_poly.pdbx_seq_one_letter_code
_entity_poly.pdbx_strand_id
1 'polypeptide(L)'
;MPLYFKITAVLSVSFLCLFSQGCGKDQARLEKRVLAHDPSFQETLDRRNSLREELDSQAKVFHRKTKEIKSQIDALARKKTRVKREYSSSVEKIKQQIHPERKRLQKDLLDAQRRYEQKKQEIRDVRGDIKEISALIKKKDVLALTQEEMRTWNDRLSSLMEKKEALNSEKDKLRTEIEITKLKRSVLVL
;
A
#
# COMPACT_ATOMS: atom_id res chain seq x y z
N MET A 1 -18.19 1.92 43.73
CA MET A 1 -19.16 0.93 43.25
C MET A 1 -18.50 -0.45 42.97
N PRO A 2 -18.16 -1.29 43.97
CA PRO A 2 -17.69 -2.65 43.68
C PRO A 2 -18.41 -3.78 44.48
N LEU A 3 -19.55 -3.50 45.13
CA LEU A 3 -20.21 -4.45 46.04
C LEU A 3 -21.41 -5.19 45.43
N TYR A 4 -22.03 -4.67 44.36
CA TYR A 4 -23.20 -5.30 43.74
C TYR A 4 -22.87 -6.43 42.74
N PHE A 5 -21.61 -6.56 42.32
CA PHE A 5 -21.20 -7.54 41.31
C PHE A 5 -20.93 -8.94 41.87
N LYS A 6 -20.72 -9.09 43.19
CA LYS A 6 -20.43 -10.38 43.82
C LYS A 6 -21.67 -11.15 44.28
N ILE A 7 -22.79 -10.46 44.55
CA ILE A 7 -24.00 -11.09 45.11
C ILE A 7 -24.85 -11.74 44.00
N THR A 8 -24.83 -11.20 42.77
CA THR A 8 -25.56 -11.78 41.63
C THR A 8 -24.91 -13.05 41.07
N ALA A 9 -23.62 -13.27 41.32
CA ALA A 9 -22.91 -14.47 40.88
C ALA A 9 -23.16 -15.70 41.76
N VAL A 10 -23.50 -15.51 43.05
CA VAL A 10 -23.73 -16.64 43.98
C VAL A 10 -25.16 -17.18 43.83
N LEU A 11 -26.14 -16.32 43.59
CA LEU A 11 -27.55 -16.72 43.44
C LEU A 11 -27.85 -17.43 42.10
N SER A 12 -27.09 -17.17 41.03
CA SER A 12 -27.26 -17.86 39.75
C SER A 12 -26.65 -19.27 39.74
N VAL A 13 -25.62 -19.52 40.55
CA VAL A 13 -24.98 -20.85 40.69
C VAL A 13 -25.83 -21.79 41.55
N SER A 14 -26.54 -21.29 42.56
CA SER A 14 -27.42 -22.12 43.41
C SER A 14 -28.69 -22.59 42.71
N PHE A 15 -29.21 -21.87 41.72
CA PHE A 15 -30.41 -22.27 40.97
C PHE A 15 -30.13 -23.33 39.88
N LEU A 16 -28.90 -23.37 39.34
CA LEU A 16 -28.49 -24.35 38.33
C LEU A 16 -28.21 -25.75 38.91
N CYS A 17 -27.90 -25.87 40.21
CA CYS A 17 -27.70 -27.16 40.87
C CYS A 17 -29.02 -27.87 41.26
N LEU A 18 -30.15 -27.16 41.34
CA LEU A 18 -31.44 -27.75 41.72
C LEU A 18 -32.21 -28.39 40.56
N PHE A 19 -31.85 -28.10 39.30
CA PHE A 19 -32.49 -28.69 38.13
C PHE A 19 -31.85 -30.01 37.64
N SER A 20 -30.68 -30.41 38.17
CA SER A 20 -29.89 -31.50 37.59
C SER A 20 -30.02 -32.87 38.27
N GLN A 21 -30.79 -33.03 39.36
CA GLN A 21 -30.84 -34.31 40.09
C GLN A 21 -32.20 -35.02 40.16
N GLY A 22 -33.30 -34.45 39.62
CA GLY A 22 -34.66 -34.98 39.90
C GLY A 22 -35.45 -35.64 38.76
N CYS A 23 -35.36 -35.18 37.51
CA CYS A 23 -36.41 -35.49 36.53
C CYS A 23 -36.40 -36.89 35.90
N GLY A 24 -35.29 -37.65 35.98
CA GLY A 24 -35.16 -38.92 35.25
C GLY A 24 -35.63 -40.18 36.00
N LYS A 25 -35.49 -40.21 37.33
CA LYS A 25 -35.72 -41.43 38.13
C LYS A 25 -37.21 -41.73 38.35
N ASP A 26 -38.05 -40.71 38.42
CA ASP A 26 -39.50 -40.90 38.57
C ASP A 26 -40.20 -41.28 37.26
N GLN A 27 -39.62 -40.90 36.12
CA GLN A 27 -40.21 -41.15 34.80
C GLN A 27 -40.30 -42.66 34.49
N ALA A 28 -39.24 -43.43 34.71
CA ALA A 28 -39.26 -44.88 34.48
C ALA A 28 -40.24 -45.61 35.42
N ARG A 29 -40.41 -45.13 36.65
CA ARG A 29 -41.37 -45.68 37.63
C ARG A 29 -42.82 -45.35 37.28
N LEU A 30 -43.06 -44.19 36.68
CA LEU A 30 -44.37 -43.79 36.15
C LEU A 30 -44.73 -44.57 34.90
N GLU A 31 -43.78 -44.73 33.97
CA GLU A 31 -43.96 -45.52 32.74
C GLU A 31 -44.34 -46.96 33.06
N LYS A 32 -43.64 -47.62 34.01
CA LYS A 32 -44.00 -48.96 34.47
C LYS A 32 -45.40 -49.04 35.08
N ARG A 33 -45.84 -48.00 35.80
CA ARG A 33 -47.19 -47.95 36.38
C ARG A 33 -48.27 -47.76 35.33
N VAL A 34 -48.04 -46.88 34.34
CA VAL A 34 -48.96 -46.67 33.23
C VAL A 34 -49.14 -47.98 32.44
N LEU A 35 -48.04 -48.67 32.10
CA LEU A 35 -48.10 -49.93 31.36
C LEU A 35 -48.78 -51.07 32.13
N ALA A 36 -48.73 -51.06 33.46
CA ALA A 36 -49.44 -52.04 34.29
C ALA A 36 -50.98 -51.87 34.22
N HIS A 37 -51.45 -50.66 33.91
CA HIS A 37 -52.89 -50.35 33.79
C HIS A 37 -53.36 -50.26 32.32
N ASP A 38 -52.50 -49.83 31.41
CA ASP A 38 -52.76 -49.72 29.97
C ASP A 38 -51.55 -50.24 29.17
N PRO A 39 -51.53 -51.55 28.83
CA PRO A 39 -50.47 -52.13 28.02
C PRO A 39 -50.40 -51.57 26.59
N SER A 40 -51.51 -51.05 26.04
CA SER A 40 -51.54 -50.50 24.68
C SER A 40 -50.70 -49.23 24.54
N PHE A 41 -50.44 -48.54 25.66
CA PHE A 41 -49.60 -47.35 25.72
C PHE A 41 -48.12 -47.61 25.39
N GLN A 42 -47.68 -48.87 25.36
CA GLN A 42 -46.32 -49.26 24.97
C GLN A 42 -45.92 -48.69 23.60
N GLU A 43 -46.82 -48.72 22.63
CA GLU A 43 -46.58 -48.18 21.28
C GLU A 43 -46.26 -46.68 21.32
N THR A 44 -46.92 -45.93 22.20
CA THR A 44 -46.67 -44.49 22.37
C THR A 44 -45.30 -44.23 23.00
N LEU A 45 -44.90 -45.04 23.99
CA LEU A 45 -43.57 -44.94 24.61
C LEU A 45 -42.46 -45.29 23.61
N ASP A 46 -42.65 -46.34 22.83
CA ASP A 46 -41.70 -46.76 21.81
C ASP A 46 -41.55 -45.69 20.73
N ARG A 47 -42.67 -45.11 20.25
CA ARG A 47 -42.66 -43.99 19.31
C ARG A 47 -41.97 -42.75 19.87
N ARG A 48 -42.20 -42.41 21.14
CA ARG A 48 -41.50 -41.28 21.79
C ARG A 48 -40.00 -41.55 21.88
N ASN A 49 -39.60 -42.76 22.25
CA ASN A 49 -38.19 -43.12 22.36
C ASN A 49 -37.49 -43.08 20.99
N SER A 50 -38.13 -43.60 19.94
CA SER A 50 -37.57 -43.51 18.57
C SER A 50 -37.44 -42.07 18.08
N LEU A 51 -38.44 -41.21 18.34
CA LEU A 51 -38.36 -39.79 18.03
C LEU A 51 -37.24 -39.07 18.80
N ARG A 52 -37.01 -39.44 20.07
CA ARG A 52 -35.88 -38.90 20.86
C ARG A 52 -34.54 -39.32 20.28
N GLU A 53 -34.39 -40.59 19.90
CA GLU A 53 -33.17 -41.09 19.27
C GLU A 53 -32.92 -40.39 17.93
N GLU A 54 -33.96 -40.19 17.12
CA GLU A 54 -33.86 -39.43 15.87
C GLU A 54 -33.42 -37.98 16.14
N LEU A 55 -34.06 -37.29 17.09
CA LEU A 55 -33.72 -35.92 17.48
C LEU A 55 -32.27 -35.81 17.96
N ASP A 56 -31.82 -36.74 18.81
CA ASP A 56 -30.44 -36.79 19.29
C ASP A 56 -29.44 -37.03 18.14
N SER A 57 -29.81 -37.90 17.18
CA SER A 57 -28.99 -38.14 15.99
C SER A 57 -28.87 -36.88 15.12
N GLN A 58 -29.98 -36.17 14.88
CA GLN A 58 -30.02 -34.93 14.11
C GLN A 58 -29.25 -33.82 14.83
N ALA A 59 -29.40 -33.70 16.15
CA ALA A 59 -28.66 -32.74 16.97
C ALA A 59 -27.15 -32.99 16.88
N LYS A 60 -26.69 -34.24 16.97
CA LYS A 60 -25.27 -34.61 16.78
C LYS A 60 -24.76 -34.20 15.39
N VAL A 61 -25.52 -34.46 14.32
CA VAL A 61 -25.16 -34.06 12.96
C VAL A 61 -25.07 -32.54 12.84
N PHE A 62 -26.06 -31.81 13.37
CA PHE A 62 -26.09 -30.36 13.36
C PHE A 62 -24.90 -29.76 14.13
N HIS A 63 -24.57 -30.29 15.31
CA HIS A 63 -23.45 -29.82 16.12
C HIS A 63 -22.11 -30.08 15.43
N ARG A 64 -21.96 -31.25 14.78
CA ARG A 64 -20.78 -31.56 13.97
C ARG A 64 -20.61 -30.58 12.82
N LYS A 65 -21.66 -30.36 12.01
CA LYS A 65 -21.65 -29.39 10.91
C LYS A 65 -21.36 -27.96 11.39
N THR A 66 -21.97 -27.55 12.49
CA THR A 66 -21.73 -26.23 13.11
C THR A 66 -20.26 -26.06 13.50
N LYS A 67 -19.65 -27.08 14.12
CA LYS A 67 -18.23 -27.05 14.49
C LYS A 67 -17.32 -26.99 13.27
N GLU A 68 -17.64 -27.74 12.22
CA GLU A 68 -16.91 -27.74 10.95
C GLU A 68 -16.95 -26.36 10.28
N ILE A 69 -18.15 -25.77 10.15
CA ILE A 69 -18.33 -24.43 9.56
C ILE A 69 -17.56 -23.37 10.37
N LYS A 70 -17.63 -23.40 11.70
CA LYS A 70 -16.86 -22.48 12.56
C LYS A 70 -15.36 -22.61 12.32
N SER A 71 -14.84 -23.83 12.22
CA SER A 71 -13.43 -24.08 11.90
C SER A 71 -13.04 -23.50 10.54
N GLN A 72 -13.90 -23.65 9.53
CA GLN A 72 -13.67 -23.06 8.21
C GLN A 72 -13.67 -21.53 8.24
N ILE A 73 -14.60 -20.91 8.99
CA ILE A 73 -14.65 -19.46 9.19
C ILE A 73 -13.33 -18.96 9.82
N ASP A 74 -12.86 -19.63 10.87
CA ASP A 74 -11.61 -19.26 11.55
C ASP A 74 -10.40 -19.42 10.62
N ALA A 75 -10.35 -20.49 9.84
CA ALA A 75 -9.29 -20.72 8.85
C ALA A 75 -9.27 -19.61 7.78
N LEU A 76 -10.45 -19.24 7.25
CA LEU A 76 -10.57 -18.15 6.28
C LEU A 76 -10.21 -16.79 6.88
N ALA A 77 -10.58 -16.51 8.13
CA ALA A 77 -10.22 -15.28 8.82
C ALA A 77 -8.70 -15.15 9.02
N ARG A 78 -8.03 -16.25 9.39
CA ARG A 78 -6.57 -16.32 9.47
C ARG A 78 -5.91 -16.11 8.11
N LYS A 79 -6.42 -16.77 7.06
CA LYS A 79 -5.94 -16.61 5.68
C LYS A 79 -6.07 -15.16 5.21
N LYS A 80 -7.23 -14.53 5.40
CA LYS A 80 -7.48 -13.13 5.07
C LYS A 80 -6.48 -12.20 5.77
N THR A 81 -6.26 -12.41 7.07
CA THR A 81 -5.30 -11.62 7.86
C THR A 81 -3.87 -11.79 7.36
N ARG A 82 -3.47 -13.02 7.02
CA ARG A 82 -2.16 -13.31 6.46
C ARG A 82 -1.95 -12.60 5.13
N VAL A 83 -2.87 -12.75 4.18
CA VAL A 83 -2.81 -12.08 2.87
C VAL A 83 -2.75 -10.56 3.03
N LYS A 84 -3.53 -9.99 3.96
CA LYS A 84 -3.48 -8.55 4.26
C LYS A 84 -2.07 -8.12 4.70
N ARG A 85 -1.44 -8.86 5.62
CA ARG A 85 -0.07 -8.57 6.10
C ARG A 85 0.96 -8.72 4.99
N GLU A 86 0.87 -9.77 4.19
CA GLU A 86 1.76 -10.01 3.04
C GLU A 86 1.63 -8.87 2.03
N TYR A 87 0.41 -8.47 1.68
CA TYR A 87 0.15 -7.32 0.80
C TYR A 87 0.72 -6.02 1.37
N SER A 88 0.42 -5.68 2.64
CA SER A 88 0.95 -4.47 3.28
C SER A 88 2.47 -4.47 3.36
N SER A 89 3.10 -5.61 3.66
CA SER A 89 4.56 -5.72 3.66
C SER A 89 5.16 -5.52 2.26
N SER A 90 4.54 -6.09 1.23
CA SER A 90 4.99 -5.93 -0.15
C SER A 90 4.88 -4.49 -0.62
N VAL A 91 3.75 -3.83 -0.32
CA VAL A 91 3.57 -2.39 -0.60
C VAL A 91 4.64 -1.56 0.10
N GLU A 92 4.94 -1.85 1.36
CA GLU A 92 5.95 -1.09 2.11
C GLU A 92 7.36 -1.31 1.54
N LYS A 93 7.72 -2.54 1.16
CA LYS A 93 8.99 -2.82 0.46
C LYS A 93 9.11 -2.04 -0.85
N ILE A 94 8.04 -2.03 -1.66
CA ILE A 94 8.00 -1.27 -2.92
C ILE A 94 8.18 0.23 -2.64
N LYS A 95 7.51 0.79 -1.62
CA LYS A 95 7.68 2.19 -1.22
C LYS A 95 9.11 2.50 -0.79
N GLN A 96 9.73 1.63 0.01
CA GLN A 96 11.10 1.78 0.46
C GLN A 96 12.11 1.78 -0.69
N GLN A 97 11.81 1.07 -1.79
CA GLN A 97 12.64 1.06 -2.99
C GLN A 97 12.38 2.27 -3.89
N ILE A 98 11.12 2.67 -4.10
CA ILE A 98 10.75 3.74 -5.06
C ILE A 98 10.98 5.14 -4.48
N HIS A 99 10.76 5.35 -3.19
CA HIS A 99 10.90 6.66 -2.56
C HIS A 99 12.30 7.28 -2.67
N PRO A 100 13.41 6.57 -2.40
CA PRO A 100 14.75 7.12 -2.60
C PRO A 100 15.02 7.47 -4.06
N GLU A 101 14.58 6.64 -5.02
CA GLU A 101 14.71 6.93 -6.46
C GLU A 101 13.94 8.19 -6.86
N ARG A 102 12.71 8.40 -6.35
CA ARG A 102 11.96 9.65 -6.56
C ARG A 102 12.72 10.86 -6.04
N LYS A 103 13.29 10.77 -4.83
CA LYS A 103 14.08 11.87 -4.23
C LYS A 103 15.34 12.16 -5.05
N ARG A 104 16.04 11.12 -5.49
CA ARG A 104 17.22 11.24 -6.35
C ARG A 104 16.88 11.93 -7.66
N LEU A 105 15.87 11.45 -8.39
CA LEU A 105 15.44 12.06 -9.66
C LEU A 105 14.97 13.51 -9.48
N GLN A 106 14.33 13.84 -8.35
CA GLN A 106 13.98 15.23 -8.05
C GLN A 106 15.22 16.12 -7.90
N LYS A 107 16.25 15.61 -7.23
CA LYS A 107 17.52 16.33 -7.08
C LYS A 107 18.21 16.49 -8.44
N ASP A 108 18.33 15.40 -9.19
CA ASP A 108 18.96 15.39 -10.52
C ASP A 108 18.25 16.36 -11.47
N LEU A 109 16.91 16.42 -11.42
CA LEU A 109 16.11 17.37 -12.20
C LEU A 109 16.42 18.82 -11.84
N LEU A 110 16.48 19.15 -10.55
CA LEU A 110 16.80 20.51 -10.08
C LEU A 110 18.24 20.91 -10.47
N ASP A 111 19.18 19.98 -10.34
CA ASP A 111 20.58 20.21 -10.71
C ASP A 111 20.74 20.42 -12.23
N ALA A 112 20.07 19.60 -13.05
CA ALA A 112 20.06 19.77 -14.51
C ALA A 112 19.40 21.10 -14.94
N GLN A 113 18.29 21.48 -14.30
CA GLN A 113 17.63 22.78 -14.54
C GLN A 113 18.55 23.96 -14.20
N ARG A 114 19.28 23.89 -13.09
CA ARG A 114 20.25 24.93 -12.71
C ARG A 114 21.37 25.06 -13.75
N ARG A 115 21.94 23.93 -14.17
CA ARG A 115 22.99 23.91 -15.22
C ARG A 115 22.47 24.47 -16.54
N TYR A 116 21.23 24.14 -16.90
CA TYR A 116 20.59 24.66 -18.12
C TYR A 116 20.48 26.19 -18.10
N GLU A 117 20.02 26.78 -16.99
CA GLU A 117 19.93 28.24 -16.88
C GLU A 117 21.31 28.91 -16.83
N GLN A 118 22.31 28.27 -16.18
CA GLN A 118 23.70 28.75 -16.23
C GLN A 118 24.22 28.80 -17.67
N LYS A 119 24.04 27.73 -18.45
CA LYS A 119 24.47 27.68 -19.85
C LYS A 119 23.76 28.71 -20.72
N LYS A 120 22.47 28.94 -20.47
CA LYS A 120 21.69 29.98 -21.16
C LYS A 120 22.22 31.38 -20.86
N GLN A 121 22.68 31.63 -19.63
CA GLN A 121 23.33 32.89 -19.27
C GLN A 121 24.72 33.01 -19.94
N GLU A 122 25.55 31.97 -19.90
CA GLU A 122 26.86 31.95 -20.58
C GLU A 122 26.72 32.23 -22.09
N ILE A 123 25.71 31.65 -22.75
CA ILE A 123 25.42 31.92 -24.17
C ILE A 123 25.05 33.38 -24.40
N ARG A 124 24.30 33.99 -23.48
CA ARG A 124 23.91 35.41 -23.56
C ARG A 124 25.13 36.31 -23.46
N ASP A 125 26.02 36.03 -22.52
CA ASP A 125 27.24 36.80 -22.29
C ASP A 125 28.17 36.69 -23.49
N VAL A 126 28.44 35.47 -23.98
CA VAL A 126 29.24 35.25 -25.20
C VAL A 126 28.63 35.93 -26.43
N ARG A 127 27.30 35.96 -26.54
CA ARG A 127 26.62 36.70 -27.63
C ARG A 127 26.82 38.21 -27.51
N GLY A 128 26.89 38.74 -26.29
CA GLY A 128 27.28 40.13 -26.02
C GLY A 128 28.68 40.43 -26.52
N ASP A 129 29.66 39.61 -26.12
CA ASP A 129 31.07 39.75 -26.51
C ASP A 129 31.24 39.68 -28.03
N ILE A 130 30.58 38.73 -28.69
CA ILE A 130 30.58 38.60 -30.17
C ILE A 130 30.08 39.89 -30.81
N LYS A 131 28.99 40.47 -30.28
CA LYS A 131 28.40 41.70 -30.83
C LYS A 131 29.33 42.90 -30.67
N GLU A 132 30.00 43.01 -29.51
CA GLU A 132 30.96 44.07 -29.23
C GLU A 132 32.19 43.98 -30.14
N ILE A 133 32.82 42.80 -30.21
CA ILE A 133 33.99 42.59 -31.06
C ILE A 133 33.64 42.78 -32.54
N SER A 134 32.48 42.28 -32.98
CA SER A 134 32.01 42.52 -34.35
C SER A 134 31.82 44.02 -34.64
N ALA A 135 31.40 44.81 -33.65
CA ALA A 135 31.27 46.25 -33.81
C ALA A 135 32.63 46.97 -33.88
N LEU A 136 33.63 46.52 -33.11
CA LEU A 136 35.01 47.03 -33.18
C LEU A 136 35.63 46.75 -34.56
N ILE A 137 35.50 45.51 -35.05
CA ILE A 137 35.98 45.10 -36.38
C ILE A 137 35.32 45.93 -37.49
N LYS A 138 34.02 46.21 -37.39
CA LYS A 138 33.31 47.08 -38.36
C LYS A 138 33.80 48.53 -38.34
N LYS A 139 34.34 49.01 -37.23
CA LYS A 139 34.88 50.37 -37.07
C LYS A 139 36.38 50.46 -37.33
N LYS A 140 37.01 49.43 -37.92
CA LYS A 140 38.47 49.34 -38.12
C LYS A 140 39.10 50.62 -38.71
N ASP A 141 38.44 51.24 -39.69
CA ASP A 141 38.99 52.40 -40.41
C ASP A 141 38.88 53.68 -39.57
N VAL A 142 37.85 53.78 -38.72
CA VAL A 142 37.63 54.91 -37.80
C VAL A 142 38.55 54.81 -36.57
N LEU A 143 38.85 53.59 -36.14
CA LEU A 143 39.69 53.31 -34.97
C LEU A 143 41.18 53.19 -35.33
N ALA A 144 41.55 53.32 -36.61
CA ALA A 144 42.90 53.14 -37.13
C ALA A 144 43.57 51.84 -36.63
N LEU A 145 42.80 50.74 -36.58
CA LEU A 145 43.30 49.45 -36.10
C LEU A 145 44.39 48.91 -37.03
N THR A 146 45.48 48.45 -36.44
CA THR A 146 46.57 47.79 -37.16
C THR A 146 46.13 46.43 -37.70
N GLN A 147 46.87 45.91 -38.68
CA GLN A 147 46.62 44.58 -39.24
C GLN A 147 46.79 43.47 -38.19
N GLU A 148 47.73 43.63 -37.25
CA GLU A 148 47.99 42.72 -36.14
C GLU A 148 46.80 42.67 -35.16
N GLU A 149 46.26 43.83 -34.78
CA GLU A 149 45.08 43.94 -33.93
C GLU A 149 43.85 43.34 -34.62
N MET A 150 43.68 43.59 -35.92
CA MET A 150 42.60 42.99 -36.70
C MET A 150 42.68 41.46 -36.74
N ARG A 151 43.87 40.87 -36.87
CA ARG A 151 44.04 39.41 -36.75
C ARG A 151 43.61 38.93 -35.37
N THR A 152 44.12 39.58 -34.33
CA THR A 152 43.79 39.24 -32.93
C THR A 152 42.28 39.29 -32.65
N TRP A 153 41.58 40.31 -33.14
CA TRP A 153 40.13 40.43 -32.97
C TRP A 153 39.34 39.39 -33.77
N ASN A 154 39.77 39.05 -34.98
CA ASN A 154 39.14 37.99 -35.78
C ASN A 154 39.34 36.61 -35.15
N ASP A 155 40.54 36.32 -34.63
CA ASP A 155 40.82 35.05 -33.94
C ASP A 155 39.96 34.93 -32.68
N ARG A 156 39.87 36.01 -31.90
CA ARG A 156 38.99 36.05 -30.73
C ARG A 156 37.52 35.87 -31.11
N LEU A 157 37.06 36.50 -32.19
CA LEU A 157 35.70 36.32 -32.70
C LEU A 157 35.42 34.85 -33.07
N SER A 158 36.36 34.21 -33.78
CA SER A 158 36.25 32.79 -34.15
C SER A 158 36.14 31.90 -32.91
N SER A 159 37.03 32.09 -31.92
CA SER A 159 36.99 31.31 -30.67
C SER A 159 35.68 31.49 -29.89
N LEU A 160 35.11 32.70 -29.88
CA LEU A 160 33.82 32.97 -29.22
C LEU A 160 32.66 32.32 -29.97
N MET A 161 32.70 32.28 -31.30
CA MET A 161 31.70 31.58 -32.11
C MET A 161 31.74 30.08 -31.86
N GLU A 162 32.93 29.47 -31.82
CA GLU A 162 33.12 28.06 -31.46
C GLU A 162 32.62 27.77 -30.05
N LYS A 163 32.99 28.60 -29.07
CA LYS A 163 32.51 28.49 -27.68
C LYS A 163 30.99 28.57 -27.61
N LYS A 164 30.36 29.50 -28.33
CA LYS A 164 28.89 29.61 -28.38
C LYS A 164 28.24 28.34 -28.91
N GLU A 165 28.82 27.73 -29.94
CA GLU A 165 28.28 26.50 -30.53
C GLU A 165 28.42 25.30 -29.58
N ALA A 166 29.58 25.19 -28.91
CA ALA A 166 29.78 24.19 -27.86
C ALA A 166 28.75 24.36 -26.72
N LEU A 167 28.52 25.59 -26.25
CA LEU A 167 27.53 25.89 -25.23
C LEU A 167 26.09 25.58 -25.67
N ASN A 168 25.75 25.84 -26.94
CA ASN A 168 24.44 25.44 -27.49
C ASN A 168 24.25 23.93 -27.47
N SER A 169 25.26 23.17 -27.88
CA SER A 169 25.23 21.69 -27.83
C SER A 169 25.03 21.18 -26.40
N GLU A 170 25.75 21.73 -25.42
CA GLU A 170 25.59 21.38 -24.00
C GLU A 170 24.19 21.72 -23.48
N LYS A 171 23.66 22.90 -23.82
CA LYS A 171 22.30 23.34 -23.46
C LYS A 171 21.24 22.38 -24.01
N ASP A 172 21.38 21.91 -25.24
CA ASP A 172 20.41 20.99 -25.87
C ASP A 172 20.49 19.57 -25.28
N LYS A 173 21.69 19.13 -24.89
CA LYS A 173 21.87 17.89 -24.10
C LYS A 173 21.16 18.00 -22.75
N LEU A 174 21.36 19.10 -22.01
CA LEU A 174 20.70 19.34 -20.72
C LEU A 174 19.17 19.42 -20.86
N ARG A 175 18.66 20.01 -21.94
CA ARG A 175 17.22 20.02 -22.22
C ARG A 175 16.67 18.61 -22.35
N THR A 176 17.33 17.77 -23.15
CA THR A 176 16.95 16.36 -23.33
C THR A 176 17.01 15.60 -22.01
N GLU A 177 18.06 15.81 -21.21
CA GLU A 177 18.22 15.21 -19.88
C GLU A 177 17.08 15.59 -18.92
N ILE A 178 16.67 16.87 -18.91
CA ILE A 178 15.53 17.36 -18.14
C ILE A 178 14.24 16.66 -18.57
N GLU A 179 13.98 16.54 -19.88
CA GLU A 179 12.79 15.88 -20.41
C GLU A 179 12.75 14.39 -20.03
N ILE A 180 13.86 13.67 -20.21
CA ILE A 180 13.99 12.27 -19.81
C ILE A 180 13.79 12.10 -18.30
N THR A 181 14.36 12.98 -17.49
CA THR A 181 14.25 12.90 -16.02
C THR A 181 12.82 13.16 -15.55
N LYS A 182 12.10 14.09 -16.20
CA LYS A 182 10.66 14.30 -15.97
C LYS A 182 9.84 13.05 -16.30
N LEU A 183 10.13 12.38 -17.41
CA LEU A 183 9.48 11.12 -17.80
C LEU A 183 9.79 9.98 -16.81
N LYS A 184 11.06 9.81 -16.42
CA LYS A 184 11.44 8.81 -15.40
C LYS A 184 10.69 9.04 -14.09
N ARG A 185 10.55 10.30 -13.66
CA ARG A 185 9.82 10.66 -12.44
C ARG A 185 8.31 10.39 -12.56
N SER A 186 7.68 10.65 -13.70
CA SER A 186 6.23 10.43 -13.86
C SER A 186 5.86 8.95 -13.82
N VAL A 187 6.68 8.08 -14.40
CA VAL A 187 6.46 6.62 -14.37
C VAL A 187 6.58 6.05 -12.97
N LEU A 188 7.36 6.69 -12.09
CA LEU A 188 7.53 6.25 -10.71
C LEU A 188 6.39 6.68 -9.78
N VAL A 189 5.33 7.36 -10.26
CA VAL A 189 4.14 7.73 -9.47
C VAL A 189 3.17 6.54 -9.37
N LEU A 190 3.40 5.66 -8.39
CA LEU A 190 2.36 4.90 -7.68
C LEU A 190 1.57 5.80 -6.74
#